data_AF-A0A5U2F495-F1
#
_entry.id   AF-A0A5U2F495-F1
#
_cell.length_a   1.000
_cell.length_b   1.000
_cell.length_c   1.000
_cell.angle_alpha   90.00
_cell.angle_beta   90.00
_cell.angle_gamma   90.00
#
_symmetry.space_group_name_H-M   'P 1'
#
loop_
_entity.id
_entity.type
_entity.pdbx_description
1 polymer ?
#
loop_
_entity_poly.entity_id
_entity_poly.type
_entity_poly.pdbx_seq_one_letter_code
_entity_poly.pdbx_strand_id
1 'polypeptide(L)'
;MSSWKIAAAQYAPLNASPAEHVAHHLEYIELAARQQCELLVFPSLSLLGCDERNKSLPAPPDDALLQPLTHAADTHHMTIIVGMPVEHNCRFVKGIAIFAPW
;
A
#
# COMPACT_ATOMS: atom_id res chain seq x y z
N MET A 1 -0.39 26.16 -14.42
CA MET A 1 -0.03 24.72 -14.43
C MET A 1 -0.68 24.11 -13.20
N SER A 2 -1.44 23.03 -13.33
CA SER A 2 -1.84 22.26 -12.15
C SER A 2 -0.58 21.68 -11.52
N SER A 3 -0.36 21.95 -10.23
CA SER A 3 0.76 21.39 -9.49
C SER A 3 0.39 19.98 -9.06
N TRP A 4 1.04 18.97 -9.62
CA TRP A 4 0.88 17.59 -9.18
C TRP A 4 1.70 17.36 -7.91
N LYS A 5 1.08 16.88 -6.83
CA LYS A 5 1.72 16.59 -5.54
C LYS A 5 1.86 15.09 -5.32
N ILE A 6 3.09 14.69 -5.00
CA ILE A 6 3.45 13.30 -4.71
C ILE A 6 3.92 13.24 -3.26
N ALA A 7 3.47 12.22 -2.55
CA ALA A 7 3.94 11.88 -1.21
C ALA A 7 4.60 10.49 -1.20
N ALA A 8 5.55 10.32 -0.30
CA ALA A 8 6.15 9.03 0.03
C ALA A 8 5.94 8.77 1.52
N ALA A 9 5.32 7.65 1.86
CA ALA A 9 5.18 7.23 3.26
C ALA A 9 6.50 6.63 3.76
N GLN A 10 6.93 7.01 4.96
CA GLN A 10 8.11 6.46 5.61
C GLN A 10 7.84 6.22 7.09
N TYR A 11 8.01 4.97 7.52
CA TYR A 11 7.82 4.53 8.90
C TYR A 11 8.67 3.29 9.17
N ALA A 12 8.85 2.97 10.45
CA ALA A 12 9.55 1.75 10.86
C ALA A 12 8.71 0.50 10.51
N PRO A 13 9.33 -0.62 10.11
CA PRO A 13 8.59 -1.86 9.88
C PRO A 13 7.75 -2.26 11.10
N LEU A 14 6.48 -2.60 10.84
CA LEU A 14 5.55 -3.07 11.85
C LEU A 14 5.52 -4.60 11.83
N ASN A 15 5.48 -5.20 13.02
CA ASN A 15 5.16 -6.62 13.20
C ASN A 15 3.69 -6.70 13.59
N ALA A 16 2.80 -6.63 12.60
CA ALA A 16 1.36 -6.55 12.81
C ALA A 16 0.62 -7.44 11.82
N SER A 17 -0.67 -7.66 12.06
CA SER A 17 -1.55 -8.42 11.17
C SER A 17 -1.81 -7.66 9.85
N PRO A 18 -2.21 -8.35 8.77
CA PRO A 18 -2.56 -7.69 7.51
C PRO A 18 -3.62 -6.58 7.66
N ALA A 19 -4.61 -6.78 8.53
CA ALA A 19 -5.64 -5.78 8.81
C ALA A 19 -5.07 -4.52 9.48
N GLU A 20 -4.13 -4.68 10.42
CA GLU A 20 -3.44 -3.56 11.07
C GLU A 20 -2.53 -2.81 10.08
N HIS A 21 -1.88 -3.53 9.16
CA HIS A 21 -1.12 -2.88 8.08
C HIS A 21 -2.03 -2.04 7.19
N VAL A 22 -3.18 -2.54 6.78
CA VAL A 22 -4.17 -1.78 5.99
C VAL A 22 -4.63 -0.55 6.77
N ALA A 23 -5.01 -0.69 8.04
CA ALA A 23 -5.39 0.43 8.90
C ALA A 23 -4.30 1.50 8.96
N HIS A 24 -3.04 1.10 9.11
CA HIS A 24 -1.91 2.04 9.10
C HIS A 24 -1.74 2.75 7.75
N HIS A 25 -1.98 2.08 6.62
CA HIS A 25 -1.94 2.74 5.31
C HIS A 25 -3.03 3.81 5.20
N LEU A 26 -4.23 3.53 5.70
CA LEU A 26 -5.34 4.48 5.71
C LEU A 26 -5.01 5.74 6.50
N GLU A 27 -4.27 5.65 7.61
CA GLU A 27 -3.79 6.81 8.35
C GLU A 27 -2.88 7.71 7.48
N TYR A 28 -1.95 7.13 6.72
CA TYR A 28 -1.07 7.88 5.83
C TYR A 28 -1.81 8.46 4.62
N ILE A 29 -2.78 7.73 4.07
CA ILE A 29 -3.63 8.21 2.98
C ILE A 29 -4.41 9.44 3.44
N GLU A 30 -4.99 9.41 4.63
CA GLU A 30 -5.71 10.53 5.22
C GLU A 30 -4.79 11.75 5.43
N LEU A 31 -3.55 11.53 5.89
CA LEU A 31 -2.55 12.60 6.03
C LEU A 31 -2.16 13.19 4.66
N ALA A 32 -1.96 12.35 3.64
CA ALA A 32 -1.63 12.80 2.29
C ALA A 32 -2.81 13.54 1.63
N ALA A 33 -4.04 13.10 1.86
CA ALA A 33 -5.26 13.74 1.38
C ALA A 33 -5.41 15.16 1.92
N ARG A 34 -5.06 15.39 3.21
CA ARG A 34 -5.03 16.74 3.81
C ARG A 34 -4.01 17.67 3.15
N GLN A 35 -2.96 17.12 2.54
CA GLN A 35 -1.98 17.87 1.75
C GLN A 35 -2.36 17.99 0.27
N GLN A 36 -3.51 17.43 -0.12
CA GLN A 36 -4.01 17.35 -1.49
C GLN A 36 -3.05 16.62 -2.43
N CYS A 37 -2.43 15.53 -1.96
CA CYS A 37 -1.59 14.69 -2.78
C CYS A 37 -2.43 13.83 -3.73
N GLU A 38 -2.00 13.71 -4.98
CA GLU A 38 -2.65 12.87 -6.00
C GLU A 38 -1.96 11.52 -6.18
N LEU A 39 -0.74 11.36 -5.65
CA LEU A 39 -0.01 10.09 -5.64
C LEU A 39 0.66 9.87 -4.28
N LEU A 40 0.42 8.71 -3.67
CA LEU A 40 1.10 8.26 -2.45
C LEU A 40 1.80 6.92 -2.68
N VAL A 41 3.10 6.87 -2.41
CA VAL A 41 3.91 5.66 -2.55
C VAL A 41 4.35 5.15 -1.18
N PHE A 42 4.10 3.86 -0.93
CA PHE A 42 4.52 3.16 0.28
C PHE A 42 5.80 2.33 0.03
N PRO A 43 6.54 1.96 1.10
CA PRO A 43 7.71 1.10 1.00
C PRO A 43 7.42 -0.31 0.45
N SER A 44 8.48 -1.03 0.07
CA SER A 44 8.38 -2.44 -0.32
C SER A 44 7.80 -3.30 0.82
N LEU A 45 6.91 -4.24 0.47
CA LEU A 45 6.22 -5.13 1.42
C LEU A 45 5.48 -4.40 2.55
N SER A 46 5.07 -3.14 2.32
CA SER A 46 4.39 -2.32 3.31
C SER A 46 3.14 -3.00 3.91
N LEU A 47 2.41 -3.82 3.14
CA LEU A 47 1.18 -4.50 3.60
C LEU A 47 1.37 -5.77 4.44
N LEU A 48 2.58 -6.31 4.51
CA LEU A 48 2.87 -7.57 5.21
C LEU A 48 4.07 -7.48 6.16
N GLY A 49 4.81 -6.37 6.09
CA GLY A 49 6.05 -6.16 6.84
C GLY A 49 7.26 -6.78 6.15
N CYS A 50 8.44 -6.34 6.58
CA CYS A 50 9.71 -6.92 6.17
C CYS A 50 10.14 -7.99 7.19
N ASP A 51 9.86 -9.26 6.92
CA ASP A 51 10.58 -10.36 7.59
C ASP A 51 11.71 -10.85 6.69
N GLU A 52 12.84 -10.14 6.74
CA GLU A 52 14.06 -10.47 5.98
C GLU A 52 14.66 -11.84 6.36
N ARG A 53 14.13 -12.51 7.39
CA ARG A 53 14.57 -13.85 7.82
C ARG A 53 13.88 -14.96 7.04
N ASN A 54 12.74 -14.70 6.40
CA ASN A 54 11.98 -15.72 5.72
C ASN A 54 12.29 -15.73 4.22
N LYS A 55 12.77 -16.86 3.70
CA LYS A 55 13.18 -16.97 2.28
C LYS A 55 12.00 -16.98 1.31
N SER A 56 10.79 -17.34 1.79
CA SER A 56 9.58 -17.37 0.99
C SER A 56 8.64 -16.26 1.44
N LEU A 57 8.08 -15.53 0.47
CA LEU A 57 7.05 -14.54 0.75
C LEU A 57 5.71 -15.23 1.06
N PRO A 58 4.90 -14.66 1.97
CA PRO A 58 3.55 -15.14 2.20
C PRO A 58 2.67 -14.85 0.98
N ALA A 59 1.48 -15.46 0.97
CA ALA A 59 0.45 -15.12 0.00
C ALA A 59 0.04 -13.64 0.13
N PRO A 60 -0.37 -12.98 -0.98
CA PRO A 60 -0.94 -11.64 -0.92
C PRO A 60 -2.21 -11.61 -0.04
N PRO A 61 -2.55 -10.46 0.58
CA PRO A 61 -3.85 -10.27 1.19
C PRO A 61 -4.97 -10.50 0.17
N ASP A 62 -6.13 -10.96 0.64
CA ASP A 62 -7.30 -11.13 -0.21
C ASP A 62 -7.93 -9.78 -0.61
N ASP A 63 -8.80 -9.82 -1.62
CA ASP A 63 -9.45 -8.61 -2.13
C ASP A 63 -10.29 -7.89 -1.06
N ALA A 64 -10.85 -8.62 -0.08
CA ALA A 64 -11.65 -8.05 0.98
C ALA A 64 -10.81 -7.17 1.92
N LEU A 65 -9.59 -7.59 2.25
CA LEU A 65 -8.63 -6.79 3.02
C LEU A 65 -8.12 -5.58 2.24
N LEU A 66 -8.09 -5.64 0.91
CA LEU A 66 -7.62 -4.56 0.05
C LEU A 66 -8.71 -3.55 -0.33
N GLN A 67 -9.99 -3.93 -0.25
CA GLN A 67 -11.14 -3.07 -0.58
C GLN A 67 -11.10 -1.68 0.09
N PRO A 68 -10.68 -1.52 1.36
CA PRO A 68 -10.57 -0.20 1.98
C PRO A 68 -9.59 0.73 1.27
N LEU A 69 -8.52 0.21 0.68
CA LEU A 69 -7.53 1.00 -0.07
C LEU A 69 -8.11 1.47 -1.41
N THR A 70 -8.87 0.60 -2.10
CA THR A 70 -9.63 0.98 -3.29
C THR A 70 -10.62 2.10 -3.00
N HIS A 71 -11.38 1.96 -1.90
CA HIS A 71 -12.34 2.99 -1.49
C HIS A 71 -11.65 4.32 -1.14
N ALA A 72 -10.49 4.26 -0.48
CA ALA A 72 -9.72 5.45 -0.15
C ALA A 72 -9.14 6.14 -1.40
N ALA A 73 -8.65 5.38 -2.39
CA ALA A 73 -8.20 5.92 -3.67
C ALA A 73 -9.30 6.73 -4.36
N ASP A 74 -10.51 6.15 -4.48
CA ASP A 74 -11.68 6.81 -5.07
C ASP A 74 -12.08 8.06 -4.25
N THR A 75 -12.25 7.90 -2.94
CA THR A 75 -12.70 8.97 -2.02
C THR A 75 -11.78 10.19 -2.05
N HIS A 76 -10.47 9.99 -2.08
CA HIS A 76 -9.49 11.08 -2.07
C HIS A 76 -8.97 11.46 -3.47
N HIS A 77 -9.48 10.83 -4.51
CA HIS A 77 -9.03 11.00 -5.89
C HIS A 77 -7.50 10.86 -6.03
N MET A 78 -6.95 9.84 -5.37
CA MET A 78 -5.51 9.64 -5.18
C MET A 78 -5.09 8.27 -5.71
N THR A 79 -4.00 8.24 -6.47
CA THR A 79 -3.33 6.97 -6.80
C THR A 79 -2.50 6.51 -5.61
N ILE A 80 -2.73 5.28 -5.15
CA ILE A 80 -2.03 4.71 -4.00
C ILE A 80 -1.21 3.50 -4.49
N ILE A 81 0.09 3.54 -4.25
CA ILE A 81 1.03 2.46 -4.61
C ILE A 81 1.51 1.80 -3.33
N VAL A 82 1.22 0.51 -3.17
CA VAL A 82 1.62 -0.28 -2.00
C VAL A 82 2.54 -1.42 -2.38
N GLY A 83 3.49 -1.75 -1.49
CA GLY A 83 4.35 -2.91 -1.65
C GLY A 83 3.70 -4.18 -1.10
N MET A 84 3.60 -5.22 -1.92
CA MET A 84 3.08 -6.54 -1.51
C MET A 84 3.65 -7.66 -2.38
N PRO A 85 3.59 -8.93 -1.93
CA PRO A 85 3.88 -10.07 -2.79
C PRO A 85 2.92 -10.14 -3.97
N VAL A 86 3.43 -10.54 -5.12
CA VAL A 86 2.64 -10.85 -6.32
C VAL A 86 3.02 -12.23 -6.82
N GLU A 87 2.06 -12.94 -7.41
CA GLU A 87 2.34 -14.25 -8.01
C GLU A 87 3.05 -14.07 -9.36
N HIS A 88 4.19 -14.75 -9.52
CA HIS A 88 4.94 -14.81 -10.76
C HIS A 88 5.59 -16.20 -10.90
N ASN A 89 5.30 -16.92 -11.99
CA ASN A 89 5.79 -18.27 -12.24
C ASN A 89 5.55 -19.24 -11.06
N CYS A 90 4.32 -19.27 -10.54
CA CYS A 90 3.90 -20.11 -9.41
C CYS A 90 4.71 -19.87 -8.12
N ARG A 91 5.26 -18.67 -7.95
CA ARG A 91 5.99 -18.23 -6.74
C ARG A 91 5.60 -16.80 -6.40
N PHE A 92 5.67 -16.45 -5.13
CA PHE A 92 5.49 -15.08 -4.69
C PHE A 92 6.81 -14.32 -4.76
N VAL A 93 6.79 -13.17 -5.44
CA VAL A 93 7.92 -12.23 -5.56
C VAL A 93 7.53 -10.86 -5.00
N LYS A 94 8.52 -10.05 -4.60
CA LYS A 94 8.26 -8.67 -4.17
C LYS A 94 7.67 -7.90 -5.35
N GLY A 95 6.51 -7.30 -5.16
CA GLY A 95 5.82 -6.52 -6.18
C GLY A 95 5.10 -5.32 -5.59
N ILE A 96 4.23 -4.74 -6.40
CA ILE A 96 3.40 -3.60 -6.03
C ILE A 96 1.96 -3.83 -6.48
N ALA A 97 1.02 -3.28 -5.71
CA ALA A 97 -0.36 -3.09 -6.14
C ALA A 97 -0.62 -1.59 -6.28
N ILE A 98 -1.44 -1.24 -7.28
CA ILE A 98 -1.81 0.14 -7.57
C ILE A 98 -3.32 0.25 -7.42
N PHE A 99 -3.77 1.13 -6.55
CA PHE A 99 -5.17 1.52 -6.41
C PHE A 99 -5.33 2.89 -7.08
N ALA A 100 -6.06 2.91 -8.18
CA ALA A 100 -6.29 4.11 -8.97
C ALA A 100 -7.72 4.64 -8.73
N PRO A 101 -7.94 5.96 -8.83
CA PRO A 101 -9.25 6.57 -8.66
C PRO A 101 -10.16 6.49 -9.90
N TRP A 102 -9.90 5.60 -10.87
CA TRP A 102 -10.64 5.48 -12.14
C TRP A 102 -11.00 4.05 -12.51
#